data_AF-A0A9P5WXE7-F1
#
_entry.id   AF-A0A9P5WXE7-F1
#
_cell.length_a   1.000
_cell.length_b   1.000
_cell.length_c   1.000
_cell.angle_alpha   90.00
_cell.angle_beta   90.00
_cell.angle_gamma   90.00
#
_symmetry.space_group_name_H-M   'P 1'
#
loop_
_entity.id
_entity.type
_entity.pdbx_description
1 polymer ?
#
loop_
_entity_poly.entity_id
_entity_poly.type
_entity_poly.pdbx_seq_one_letter_code
_entity_poly.pdbx_strand_id
1 'polypeptide(L)'
;LISPVAAGKALQAFALWGLYPHTPQLPVDIITQPASEFMTSSLSPASNDISLGDIFVLLVNGTYNLLSVSTQQYFDVPPSIQSCLLNPIHVVVLEILDNWGSNTTCFYSVGVHAESF
;
A
#
# COMPACT_ATOMS: atom_id res chain seq x y z
N LEU A 1 -18.34 -5.13 -21.77
CA LEU A 1 -17.75 -6.45 -21.47
C LEU A 1 -16.24 -6.31 -21.60
N ILE A 2 -15.50 -6.59 -20.52
CA ILE A 2 -14.03 -6.59 -20.53
C ILE A 2 -13.58 -7.91 -21.18
N SER A 3 -12.66 -7.87 -22.12
CA SER A 3 -12.08 -9.09 -22.72
C SER A 3 -11.40 -9.93 -21.63
N PRO A 4 -11.47 -11.28 -21.66
CA PRO A 4 -10.75 -12.15 -20.72
C PRO A 4 -9.26 -11.81 -20.60
N VAL A 5 -8.64 -11.38 -21.70
CA VAL A 5 -7.23 -10.95 -21.74
C VAL A 5 -7.02 -9.66 -20.95
N ALA A 6 -7.97 -8.73 -20.99
CA ALA A 6 -7.89 -7.49 -20.23
C ALA A 6 -8.24 -7.71 -18.74
N ALA A 7 -9.14 -8.64 -18.45
CA ALA A 7 -9.46 -9.08 -17.10
C ALA A 7 -8.25 -9.69 -16.37
N GLY A 8 -7.48 -10.56 -17.05
CA GLY A 8 -6.29 -11.19 -16.47
C GLY A 8 -5.19 -10.19 -16.08
N LYS A 9 -5.15 -9.00 -16.70
CA LYS A 9 -4.19 -7.95 -16.38
C LYS A 9 -4.55 -7.13 -15.14
N ALA A 10 -5.76 -7.25 -14.61
CA ALA A 10 -6.13 -6.52 -13.40
C ALA A 10 -5.33 -7.00 -12.20
N LEU A 11 -5.00 -6.08 -11.27
CA LEU A 11 -4.38 -6.46 -10.00
C LEU A 11 -5.32 -7.40 -9.22
N GLN A 12 -4.75 -8.37 -8.52
CA GLN A 12 -5.48 -9.31 -7.68
C GLN A 12 -5.14 -9.05 -6.22
N ALA A 13 -3.93 -9.38 -5.79
CA ALA A 13 -3.48 -9.18 -4.42
C ALA A 13 -2.55 -7.97 -4.35
N PHE A 14 -2.66 -7.19 -3.27
CA PHE A 14 -1.82 -6.01 -3.06
C PHE A 14 -1.61 -5.74 -1.57
N ALA A 15 -0.53 -5.03 -1.28
CA ALA A 15 -0.25 -4.47 0.03
C ALA A 15 -0.09 -2.95 -0.07
N LEU A 16 -0.67 -2.21 0.86
CA LEU A 16 -0.45 -0.78 1.02
C LEU A 16 0.41 -0.57 2.25
N TRP A 17 1.55 0.10 2.07
CA TRP A 17 2.49 0.41 3.12
C TRP A 17 2.54 1.91 3.36
N GLY A 18 2.70 2.33 4.60
CA GLY A 18 2.90 3.73 4.99
C GLY A 18 4.25 3.93 5.62
N LEU A 19 5.01 4.90 5.15
CA LEU A 19 6.26 5.30 5.81
C LEU A 19 5.92 5.94 7.16
N TYR A 20 6.54 5.41 8.20
CA TYR A 20 6.33 5.84 9.56
C TYR A 20 7.68 6.08 10.24
N PRO A 21 7.83 7.17 11.01
CA PRO A 21 9.03 7.40 11.79
C PRO A 21 9.27 6.22 12.72
N HIS A 22 10.51 5.76 12.82
CA HIS A 22 10.81 4.68 13.74
C HIS A 22 10.65 5.13 15.18
N THR A 23 9.53 4.73 15.77
CA THR A 23 9.22 4.94 17.17
C THR A 23 9.31 3.60 17.93
N PRO A 24 9.82 3.60 19.17
CA PRO A 24 10.08 2.37 19.92
C PRO A 24 8.83 1.64 20.44
N GLN A 25 7.61 2.01 20.00
CA GLN A 25 6.35 1.55 20.60
C GLN A 25 5.27 1.17 19.57
N LEU A 26 5.65 0.63 18.41
CA LEU A 26 4.66 -0.10 17.62
C LEU A 26 4.32 -1.44 18.32
N PRO A 27 3.04 -1.84 18.38
CA PRO A 27 2.65 -3.17 18.83
C PRO A 27 3.37 -4.28 18.04
N VAL A 28 3.58 -5.42 18.70
CA VAL A 28 4.34 -6.57 18.17
C VAL A 28 3.64 -7.22 16.97
N ASP A 29 2.33 -7.05 16.84
CA ASP A 29 1.50 -7.59 15.76
C ASP A 29 1.49 -6.73 14.49
N ILE A 30 2.09 -5.53 14.52
CA ILE A 30 2.21 -4.69 13.33
C ILE A 30 3.30 -5.23 12.41
N ILE A 31 2.90 -5.57 11.18
CA ILE A 31 3.83 -5.98 10.13
C ILE A 31 4.58 -4.75 9.63
N THR A 32 5.91 -4.83 9.67
CA THR A 32 6.81 -3.74 9.27
C THR A 32 7.87 -4.22 8.29
N GLN A 33 8.39 -3.30 7.51
CA GLN A 33 9.56 -3.48 6.63
C GLN A 33 10.51 -2.29 6.81
N PRO A 34 11.83 -2.48 6.71
CA PRO A 34 12.76 -1.37 6.75
C PRO A 34 12.57 -0.46 5.52
N ALA A 35 12.80 0.86 5.66
CA ALA A 35 12.73 1.78 4.53
C ALA A 35 13.60 1.36 3.34
N SER A 36 14.73 0.72 3.60
CA SER A 36 15.65 0.20 2.59
C SER A 36 15.02 -0.83 1.64
N GLU A 37 13.94 -1.52 2.03
CA GLU A 37 13.27 -2.51 1.18
C GLU A 37 12.61 -1.85 -0.04
N PHE A 38 12.02 -0.67 0.15
CA PHE A 38 11.33 0.06 -0.91
C PHE A 38 12.19 1.16 -1.55
N MET A 39 13.23 1.61 -0.85
CA MET A 39 14.16 2.64 -1.30
C MET A 39 15.24 2.04 -2.23
N THR A 40 14.84 1.60 -3.42
CA THR A 40 15.77 1.28 -4.50
C THR A 40 16.27 2.57 -5.17
N SER A 41 17.41 2.53 -5.87
CA SER A 41 18.11 3.71 -6.42
C SER A 41 17.29 4.61 -7.37
N SER A 42 16.13 4.17 -7.85
CA SER A 42 15.19 4.96 -8.67
C SER A 42 14.15 5.74 -7.86
N LEU A 43 13.97 5.40 -6.59
CA LEU A 43 13.09 6.07 -5.63
C LEU A 43 13.91 6.91 -4.63
N SER A 44 15.19 7.18 -4.92
CA SER A 44 16.03 8.08 -4.13
C SER A 44 15.25 9.36 -3.85
N PRO A 45 15.09 9.76 -2.57
CA PRO A 45 14.19 10.83 -2.23
C PRO A 45 14.64 12.11 -2.91
N ALA A 46 13.79 12.67 -3.76
CA ALA A 46 13.82 14.11 -3.99
C ALA A 46 13.42 14.88 -2.71
N SER A 47 12.90 14.18 -1.69
CA SER A 47 12.48 14.72 -0.40
C SER A 47 13.51 14.41 0.69
N ASN A 48 14.01 15.44 1.38
CA ASN A 48 14.88 15.28 2.55
C ASN A 48 14.15 14.66 3.77
N ASP A 49 13.03 13.96 3.56
CA ASP A 49 12.03 13.61 4.57
C ASP A 49 12.02 12.11 4.94
N ILE A 50 12.85 11.28 4.30
CA ILE A 50 12.96 9.85 4.61
C ILE A 50 14.29 9.59 5.32
N SER A 51 14.21 9.23 6.61
CA SER A 51 15.36 8.86 7.42
C SER A 51 15.69 7.38 7.22
N LEU A 52 16.98 7.02 7.32
CA LEU A 52 17.42 5.61 7.31
C LEU A 52 16.84 4.79 8.46
N GLY A 53 16.41 5.46 9.54
CA GLY A 53 15.74 4.81 10.65
C GLY A 53 14.30 4.42 10.34
N ASP A 54 13.65 5.06 9.37
CA ASP A 54 12.21 4.91 9.15
C ASP A 54 11.83 3.50 8.70
N ILE A 55 10.56 3.19 8.93
CA ILE A 55 9.98 1.89 8.64
C ILE A 55 8.70 2.05 7.83
N PHE A 56 8.40 1.07 7.00
CA PHE A 56 7.11 0.95 6.36
C PHE A 56 6.20 0.05 7.20
N VAL A 57 5.04 0.56 7.57
CA VAL A 57 4.00 -0.18 8.27
C VAL A 57 2.97 -0.67 7.25
N LEU A 58 2.59 -1.95 7.33
CA LEU A 58 1.51 -2.48 6.50
C LEU A 58 0.18 -1.87 6.93
N LEU A 59 -0.42 -1.04 6.08
CA LEU A 59 -1.71 -0.39 6.34
C LEU A 59 -2.88 -1.25 5.89
N VAL A 60 -2.74 -1.89 4.72
CA VAL A 60 -3.78 -2.73 4.10
C VAL A 60 -3.12 -3.92 3.41
N ASN A 61 -3.67 -5.11 3.62
CA ASN A 61 -3.42 -6.28 2.76
C ASN A 61 -4.76 -6.66 2.13
N GLY A 62 -4.88 -6.46 0.82
CA GLY A 62 -6.15 -6.47 0.11
C GLY A 62 -6.18 -7.41 -1.08
N THR A 63 -7.39 -7.77 -1.49
CA THR A 63 -7.64 -8.49 -2.74
C THR A 63 -8.72 -7.77 -3.53
N TYR A 64 -8.38 -7.33 -4.74
CA TYR A 64 -9.30 -6.69 -5.67
C TYR A 64 -10.21 -7.72 -6.32
N ASN A 65 -11.52 -7.57 -6.16
CA ASN A 65 -12.49 -8.50 -6.72
C ASN A 65 -12.90 -8.10 -8.15
N LEU A 66 -12.40 -8.82 -9.15
CA LEU A 66 -12.74 -8.56 -10.55
C LEU A 66 -14.24 -8.75 -10.86
N LEU A 67 -14.94 -9.57 -10.09
CA LEU A 67 -16.37 -9.86 -10.27
C LEU A 67 -17.27 -8.86 -9.52
N SER A 68 -16.70 -7.87 -8.83
CA SER A 68 -17.46 -6.82 -8.17
C SER A 68 -18.31 -6.04 -9.16
N VAL A 69 -19.54 -5.71 -8.75
CA VAL A 69 -20.43 -4.83 -9.52
C VAL A 69 -19.86 -3.40 -9.56
N SER A 70 -19.18 -2.98 -8.49
CA SER A 70 -18.49 -1.69 -8.44
C SER A 70 -17.06 -1.82 -8.96
N THR A 71 -16.72 -0.99 -9.94
CA THR A 71 -15.37 -0.88 -10.50
C THR A 71 -14.40 -0.18 -9.53
N GLN A 72 -14.92 0.68 -8.66
CA GLN A 72 -14.15 1.29 -7.58
C GLN A 72 -14.37 0.49 -6.30
N GLN A 73 -13.27 0.06 -5.69
CA GLN A 73 -13.27 -0.70 -4.44
C GLN A 73 -12.47 0.07 -3.41
N TYR A 74 -12.98 0.10 -2.19
CA TYR A 74 -12.39 0.81 -1.06
C TYR A 74 -11.92 -0.22 -0.04
N PHE A 75 -10.79 0.07 0.59
CA PHE A 75 -10.16 -0.80 1.57
C PHE A 75 -9.76 0.05 2.75
N ASP A 76 -10.33 -0.25 3.91
CA ASP A 76 -10.11 0.51 5.12
C ASP A 76 -8.85 0.02 5.85
N VAL A 77 -8.10 0.96 6.41
CA VAL A 77 -7.03 0.63 7.36
C VAL A 77 -7.69 0.04 8.62
N PRO A 78 -7.26 -1.13 9.14
CA PRO A 78 -7.83 -1.70 10.34
C PRO A 78 -7.78 -0.73 11.55
N PRO A 79 -8.83 -0.65 12.39
CA PRO A 79 -8.84 0.27 13.55
C PRO A 79 -7.69 0.05 14.53
N SER A 80 -7.18 -1.19 14.65
CA SER A 80 -6.00 -1.50 15.45
C SER A 80 -4.75 -0.77 14.96
N ILE A 81 -4.61 -0.61 13.64
CA ILE A 81 -3.49 0.11 13.03
C ILE A 81 -3.72 1.61 13.16
N GLN A 82 -4.93 2.09 12.86
CA GLN A 82 -5.28 3.52 12.97
C GLN A 82 -5.00 4.08 14.38
N SER A 83 -5.35 3.33 15.42
CA SER A 83 -5.13 3.74 16.82
C SER A 83 -3.66 3.79 17.24
N CYS A 84 -2.76 3.12 16.53
CA CYS A 84 -1.33 3.06 16.86
C CYS A 84 -0.49 4.10 16.11
N LEU A 85 -1.01 4.64 15.01
CA LEU A 85 -0.31 5.58 14.14
C LEU A 85 -0.71 7.01 14.52
N LEU A 86 0.02 7.58 15.49
CA LEU A 86 -0.20 8.92 16.00
C LEU A 86 0.42 10.02 15.11
N ASN A 87 1.44 9.67 14.33
CA ASN A 87 2.06 10.59 13.38
C ASN A 87 1.38 10.49 12.01
N PRO A 88 1.26 11.61 11.28
CA PRO A 88 0.75 11.59 9.92
C PRO A 88 1.65 10.77 8.98
N ILE A 89 1.03 10.05 8.06
CA ILE A 89 1.72 9.32 6.99
C ILE A 89 1.67 10.16 5.71
N HIS A 90 2.84 10.58 5.24
CA HIS A 90 2.98 11.39 4.04
C HIS A 90 3.41 10.59 2.81
N VAL A 91 4.04 9.44 3.03
CA VAL A 91 4.54 8.57 1.96
C VAL A 91 3.87 7.22 2.11
N VAL A 92 3.30 6.73 1.01
CA VAL A 92 2.74 5.39 0.92
C VAL A 92 3.32 4.66 -0.28
N VAL A 93 3.41 3.33 -0.17
CA VAL A 93 3.82 2.44 -1.25
C VAL A 93 2.70 1.44 -1.50
N LEU A 94 2.21 1.40 -2.73
CA LEU A 94 1.32 0.33 -3.20
C LEU A 94 2.17 -0.76 -3.84
N GLU A 95 2.23 -1.91 -3.18
CA GLU A 95 2.90 -3.11 -3.66
C GLU A 95 1.88 -4.04 -4.32
N ILE A 96 2.11 -4.39 -5.58
CA ILE A 96 1.28 -5.35 -6.31
C ILE A 96 1.91 -6.73 -6.16
N LEU A 97 1.19 -7.65 -5.53
CA LEU A 97 1.66 -8.99 -5.20
C LEU A 97 1.31 -10.01 -6.28
N ASP A 98 0.13 -9.85 -6.90
CA ASP A 98 -0.36 -10.76 -7.93
C ASP A 98 -1.37 -10.09 -8.88
N ASN A 99 -1.66 -10.74 -10.00
CA ASN A 99 -2.71 -10.36 -10.94
C ASN A 99 -3.55 -11.59 -11.32
N TRP A 100 -4.62 -11.37 -12.09
CA TRP A 100 -5.57 -12.43 -12.46
C TRP A 100 -5.07 -13.39 -13.58
N GLY A 101 -3.78 -13.73 -13.59
CA GLY A 101 -3.20 -14.76 -14.46
C GLY A 101 -2.56 -14.25 -15.76
N SER A 102 -2.06 -13.01 -15.77
CA SER A 102 -1.39 -12.39 -16.91
C SER A 102 0.10 -12.16 -16.64
N ASN A 103 0.91 -12.12 -17.70
CA ASN A 103 2.34 -11.80 -17.60
C ASN A 103 2.62 -10.30 -17.39
N THR A 104 1.58 -9.47 -17.46
CA THR A 104 1.66 -8.02 -17.21
C THR A 104 0.48 -7.57 -16.38
N THR A 105 0.70 -6.64 -15.46
CA THR A 105 -0.36 -6.00 -14.68
C THR A 105 -0.69 -4.60 -15.22
N CYS A 106 -1.97 -4.27 -15.35
CA CYS A 106 -2.46 -2.95 -15.69
C CYS A 106 -3.06 -2.30 -14.45
N PHE A 107 -2.52 -1.14 -14.09
CA PHE A 107 -2.96 -0.35 -12.96
C PHE A 107 -3.57 0.97 -13.46
N TYR A 108 -4.83 1.23 -13.11
CA TYR A 108 -5.58 2.38 -13.62
C TYR A 108 -5.50 3.60 -12.70
N SER A 109 -5.88 3.45 -11.43
CA SER A 109 -5.92 4.54 -10.46
C SER A 109 -5.90 4.02 -9.02
N VAL A 110 -5.23 4.76 -8.13
CA VAL A 110 -5.38 4.66 -6.67
C VAL A 110 -5.81 6.02 -6.14
N GLY A 111 -6.75 6.01 -5.20
CA GLY A 111 -7.05 7.13 -4.33
C GLY A 111 -6.62 6.79 -2.91
N VAL A 112 -5.95 7.72 -2.24
CA VAL A 112 -5.65 7.65 -0.81
C VAL A 112 -6.54 8.69 -0.13
N HIS A 113 -7.37 8.23 0.79
CA HIS A 113 -8.29 9.07 1.54
C HIS A 113 -7.83 9.11 3.00
N ALA A 114 -7.81 10.31 3.58
CA ALA A 114 -7.49 10.54 4.97
C ALA A 114 -8.40 11.63 5.53
N GLU A 115 -8.70 11.56 6.82
CA GLU A 115 -9.30 12.68 7.54
C GLU A 115 -8.17 13.64 7.95
N SER A 116 -8.30 14.90 7.56
CA SER A 116 -7.38 15.95 8.03
C SER A 116 -7.77 16.34 9.44
N PHE A 117 -6.88 16.12 10.41
CA PHE A 117 -7.00 16.63 11.78
C PHE A 117 -6.29 17.97 11.93
#